data_AF-A0A067CWS4-F1
#
_entry.id   AF-A0A067CWS4-F1
#
_cell.length_a   1.000
_cell.length_b   1.000
_cell.length_c   1.000
_cell.angle_alpha   90.00
_cell.angle_beta   90.00
_cell.angle_gamma   90.00
#
_symmetry.space_group_name_H-M   'P 1'
#
loop_
_entity.id
_entity.type
_entity.pdbx_description
1 polymer ?
#
loop_
_entity_poly.entity_id
_entity_poly.type
_entity_poly.pdbx_seq_one_letter_code
_entity_poly.pdbx_strand_id
1 'polypeptide(L)'
;MQSMRDERLRIEADLERLELEMAELEYDEMSVWASIDDCMWALAAQREHRDMEIARVATMEQRARAIRRMNVASDAFYIWHKGPFGTINGFSMGRLLAQHTDWHEINAAWGEATLLLQHIAETLGVAFHRYRLVPLGNASKVIRLQRPEMEYHLHGSDQDAFPESFFNLGIAAWLDCLGHLEAWVLERDSSFRLPYKITATHVGNFSLLFLRDDEAWTKASKNALTNLKWLLAWSAKPLATPAATS
;
A
#
# COMPACT_ATOMS: atom_id res chain seq x y z
N MET A 1 63.32 73.88 -24.24
CA MET A 1 64.07 73.06 -23.24
C MET A 1 63.54 73.25 -21.82
N GLN A 2 63.21 74.47 -21.36
CA GLN A 2 62.57 74.67 -20.04
C GLN A 2 61.14 74.11 -19.96
N SER A 3 60.26 74.34 -20.96
CA SER A 3 58.89 73.81 -20.87
C SER A 3 58.82 72.28 -20.83
N MET A 4 59.71 71.57 -21.55
CA MET A 4 59.82 70.10 -21.48
C MET A 4 60.31 69.60 -20.11
N ARG A 5 61.06 70.42 -19.35
CA ARG A 5 61.48 70.07 -17.99
C ARG A 5 60.34 70.26 -16.99
N ASP A 6 59.58 71.34 -17.11
CA ASP A 6 58.39 71.60 -16.30
C ASP A 6 57.30 70.56 -16.56
N GLU A 7 57.16 70.11 -17.81
CA GLU A 7 56.23 69.07 -18.23
C GLU A 7 56.64 67.69 -17.70
N ARG A 8 57.94 67.36 -17.69
CA ARG A 8 58.46 66.15 -17.03
C ARG A 8 58.20 66.15 -15.51
N LEU A 9 58.39 67.28 -14.84
CA LEU A 9 58.13 67.41 -13.41
C LEU A 9 56.64 67.25 -13.07
N ARG A 10 55.74 67.75 -13.93
CA ARG A 10 54.29 67.50 -13.78
C ARG A 10 53.95 66.03 -13.94
N ILE A 11 54.51 65.39 -14.97
CA ILE A 11 54.26 63.96 -15.23
C ILE A 11 54.80 63.10 -14.08
N GLU A 12 55.98 63.40 -13.53
CA GLU A 12 56.53 62.70 -12.35
C GLU A 12 55.62 62.87 -11.12
N ALA A 13 55.15 64.09 -10.83
CA ALA A 13 54.23 64.33 -9.72
C ALA A 13 52.85 63.67 -9.90
N ASP A 14 52.33 63.64 -11.13
CA ASP A 14 51.08 62.95 -11.45
C ASP A 14 51.24 61.42 -11.37
N LEU A 15 52.41 60.88 -11.73
CA LEU A 15 52.73 59.46 -11.60
C LEU A 15 52.76 59.03 -10.12
N GLU A 16 53.44 59.80 -9.26
CA GLU A 16 53.49 59.54 -7.81
C GLU A 16 52.09 59.59 -7.18
N ARG A 17 51.22 60.52 -7.60
CA ARG A 17 49.83 60.57 -7.15
C ARG A 17 49.06 59.32 -7.57
N LEU A 18 49.19 58.91 -8.83
CA LEU A 18 48.51 57.72 -9.36
C LEU A 18 49.00 56.44 -8.68
N GLU A 19 50.29 56.32 -8.37
CA GLU A 19 50.84 55.16 -7.65
C GLU A 19 50.27 55.05 -6.22
N LEU A 20 50.11 56.18 -5.52
CA LEU A 20 49.46 56.23 -4.20
C LEU A 20 47.98 55.85 -4.29
N GLU A 21 47.24 56.40 -5.26
CA GLU A 21 45.83 56.07 -5.49
C GLU A 21 45.64 54.59 -5.86
N MET A 22 46.54 54.02 -6.67
CA MET A 22 46.54 52.59 -7.00
C MET A 22 46.78 51.72 -5.77
N ALA A 23 47.74 52.07 -4.92
CA ALA A 23 48.03 51.30 -3.70
C ALA A 23 46.85 51.32 -2.70
N GLU A 24 46.14 52.45 -2.61
CA GLU A 24 44.92 52.56 -1.80
C GLU A 24 43.79 51.70 -2.37
N LEU A 25 43.57 51.74 -3.69
CA LEU A 25 42.58 50.89 -4.37
C LEU A 25 42.89 49.39 -4.25
N GLU A 26 44.16 48.99 -4.36
CA GLU A 26 44.58 47.59 -4.18
C GLU A 26 44.28 47.09 -2.77
N TYR A 27 44.47 47.93 -1.75
CA TYR A 27 44.13 47.59 -0.37
C TYR A 27 42.61 47.42 -0.19
N ASP A 28 41.82 48.34 -0.74
CA ASP A 28 40.36 48.27 -0.70
C ASP A 28 39.84 47.02 -1.44
N GLU A 29 40.37 46.71 -2.64
CA GLU A 29 40.03 45.50 -3.39
C GLU A 29 40.34 44.24 -2.59
N MET A 30 41.50 44.14 -1.95
CA MET A 30 41.84 43.01 -1.09
C MET A 30 40.83 42.81 0.05
N SER A 31 40.36 43.90 0.67
CA SER A 31 39.35 43.83 1.75
C SER A 31 37.99 43.34 1.24
N VAL A 32 37.59 43.78 0.05
CA VAL A 32 36.34 43.35 -0.60
C VAL A 32 36.44 41.87 -0.99
N TRP A 33 37.55 41.44 -1.58
CA TRP A 33 37.79 40.04 -1.94
C TRP A 33 37.72 39.12 -0.72
N ALA A 34 38.31 39.51 0.42
CA ALA A 34 38.21 38.75 1.65
C ALA A 34 36.76 38.58 2.12
N SER A 35 35.95 39.65 2.05
CA SER A 35 34.53 39.59 2.43
C SER A 35 33.69 38.72 1.48
N ILE A 36 34.03 38.70 0.18
CA ILE A 36 33.39 37.85 -0.83
C ILE A 36 33.73 36.38 -0.54
N ASP A 37 34.99 36.07 -0.28
CA ASP A 37 35.43 34.72 0.05
C ASP A 37 34.72 34.20 1.31
N ASP A 38 34.66 35.01 2.38
CA ASP A 38 33.93 34.66 3.61
C ASP A 38 32.44 34.37 3.33
N CYS A 39 31.80 35.20 2.51
CA CYS A 39 30.40 35.01 2.10
C CYS A 39 30.23 33.72 1.27
N MET A 40 31.14 33.46 0.34
CA MET A 40 31.14 32.26 -0.48
C MET A 40 31.32 31.00 0.35
N TRP A 41 32.23 31.00 1.33
CA TRP A 41 32.41 29.91 2.27
C TRP A 41 31.16 29.66 3.11
N ALA A 42 30.54 30.71 3.64
CA ALA A 42 29.30 30.59 4.39
C ALA A 42 28.17 29.99 3.55
N LEU A 43 28.04 30.43 2.28
CA LEU A 43 27.04 29.90 1.36
C LEU A 43 27.32 28.44 0.98
N ALA A 44 28.58 28.07 0.77
CA ALA A 44 28.97 26.69 0.48
C ALA A 44 28.62 25.76 1.65
N ALA A 45 28.92 26.15 2.89
CA ALA A 45 28.56 25.40 4.09
C ALA A 45 27.04 25.20 4.23
N GLN A 46 26.25 26.25 3.94
CA GLN A 46 24.78 26.15 3.95
C GLN A 46 24.25 25.22 2.85
N ARG A 47 24.84 25.26 1.65
CA ARG A 47 24.48 24.36 0.56
C ARG A 47 24.80 22.91 0.91
N GLU A 48 25.97 22.63 1.46
CA GLU A 48 26.37 21.29 1.88
C GLU A 48 25.45 20.75 2.98
N HIS A 49 25.11 21.58 3.98
CA HIS A 49 24.15 21.22 5.01
C HIS A 49 22.76 20.90 4.43
N ARG A 50 22.27 21.74 3.50
CA ARG A 50 21.00 21.50 2.81
C ARG A 50 21.04 20.20 1.99
N ASP A 51 22.11 19.96 1.26
CA ASP A 51 22.24 18.79 0.39
C ASP A 51 22.36 17.50 1.22
N MET A 52 23.01 17.57 2.40
CA MET A 52 23.01 16.49 3.40
C MET A 52 21.60 16.19 3.93
N GLU A 53 20.84 17.22 4.29
CA GLU A 53 19.45 17.04 4.76
C GLU A 53 18.54 16.47 3.66
N ILE A 54 18.69 16.93 2.41
CA ILE A 54 17.97 16.36 1.25
C ILE A 54 18.31 14.87 1.09
N ALA A 55 19.58 14.50 1.15
CA ALA A 55 20.02 13.10 1.05
C ALA A 55 19.45 12.24 2.20
N ARG A 56 19.36 12.80 3.41
CA ARG A 56 18.76 12.15 4.57
C ARG A 56 17.27 11.92 4.39
N VAL A 57 16.53 12.93 3.94
CA VAL A 57 15.09 12.81 3.63
C VAL A 57 14.87 11.75 2.55
N ALA A 58 15.64 11.76 1.47
CA ALA A 58 15.54 10.75 0.41
C ALA A 58 15.76 9.33 0.93
N THR A 59 16.74 9.13 1.81
CA THR A 59 17.01 7.83 2.44
C THR A 59 15.87 7.40 3.36
N MET A 60 15.33 8.32 4.16
CA MET A 60 14.20 8.05 5.05
C MET A 60 12.94 7.68 4.27
N GLU A 61 12.64 8.38 3.18
CA GLU A 61 11.53 8.03 2.30
C GLU A 61 11.68 6.64 1.69
N GLN A 62 12.89 6.28 1.25
CA GLN A 62 13.14 4.94 0.69
C GLN A 62 12.92 3.85 1.75
N ARG A 63 13.37 4.07 2.99
CA ARG A 63 13.11 3.16 4.12
C ARG A 63 11.62 3.08 4.45
N ALA A 64 10.91 4.20 4.49
CA ALA A 64 9.47 4.24 4.72
C ALA A 64 8.71 3.49 3.61
N ARG A 65 9.12 3.64 2.34
CA ARG A 65 8.56 2.89 1.22
C ARG A 65 8.82 1.39 1.35
N ALA A 66 10.01 0.96 1.79
CA ALA A 66 10.32 -0.44 2.04
C ALA A 66 9.45 -1.04 3.16
N ILE A 67 9.33 -0.35 4.29
CA ILE A 67 8.48 -0.79 5.42
C ILE A 67 7.01 -0.86 5.01
N ARG A 68 6.51 0.14 4.26
CA ARG A 68 5.12 0.10 3.74
C ARG A 68 4.87 -1.06 2.78
N ARG A 69 5.89 -1.47 2.01
CA ARG A 69 5.79 -2.65 1.11
C ARG A 69 5.78 -3.96 1.88
N MET A 70 6.43 -4.00 3.05
CA MET A 70 6.28 -5.08 4.02
C MET A 70 4.95 -4.90 4.76
N ASN A 71 3.84 -5.01 4.03
CA ASN A 71 2.53 -4.97 4.67
C ASN A 71 2.44 -6.19 5.61
N VAL A 72 2.47 -5.94 6.92
CA VAL A 72 2.39 -6.97 7.95
C VAL A 72 1.15 -7.86 7.75
N ALA A 73 0.05 -7.30 7.23
CA ALA A 73 -1.16 -8.07 6.94
C ALA A 73 -0.99 -9.03 5.75
N SER A 74 -0.17 -8.70 4.74
CA SER A 74 0.12 -9.66 3.64
C SER A 74 1.01 -10.81 4.08
N ASP A 75 1.85 -10.59 5.10
CA ASP A 75 2.68 -11.64 5.69
C ASP A 75 1.88 -12.50 6.69
N ALA A 76 0.96 -11.88 7.44
CA ALA A 76 0.07 -12.58 8.38
C ALA A 76 -0.99 -13.45 7.68
N PHE A 77 -1.46 -13.03 6.50
CA PHE A 77 -2.41 -13.77 5.67
C PHE A 77 -1.79 -14.14 4.33
N TYR A 78 -0.93 -15.16 4.34
CA TYR A 78 -0.20 -15.59 3.16
C TYR A 78 -1.12 -16.36 2.20
N ILE A 79 -1.63 -15.66 1.18
CA ILE A 79 -2.43 -16.24 0.11
C ILE A 79 -1.54 -16.67 -1.06
N TRP A 80 -1.55 -17.96 -1.34
CA TRP A 80 -0.79 -18.59 -2.42
C TRP A 80 -1.62 -19.66 -3.15
N HIS A 81 -0.95 -20.45 -4.00
CA HIS A 81 -1.58 -21.56 -4.71
C HIS A 81 -0.66 -22.78 -4.69
N LYS A 82 -1.26 -23.97 -4.53
CA LYS A 82 -0.59 -25.26 -4.66
C LYS A 82 -1.26 -26.03 -5.80
N GLY A 83 -0.74 -25.85 -7.01
CA GLY A 83 -1.35 -26.41 -8.23
C GLY A 83 -2.77 -25.86 -8.48
N PRO A 84 -3.81 -26.71 -8.49
CA PRO A 84 -5.19 -26.27 -8.71
C PRO A 84 -5.80 -25.58 -7.47
N PHE A 85 -5.27 -25.81 -6.26
CA PHE A 85 -5.81 -25.28 -5.02
C PHE A 85 -5.32 -23.85 -4.72
N GLY A 86 -6.20 -23.02 -4.18
CA GLY A 86 -5.81 -21.80 -3.47
C GLY A 86 -5.48 -22.15 -2.00
N THR A 87 -4.42 -21.56 -1.46
CA THR A 87 -4.00 -21.79 -0.07
C THR A 87 -3.93 -20.49 0.70
N ILE A 88 -4.36 -20.50 1.96
CA ILE A 88 -4.22 -19.37 2.90
C ILE A 88 -3.51 -19.86 4.16
N ASN A 89 -2.39 -19.23 4.54
CA ASN A 89 -1.56 -19.64 5.68
C ASN A 89 -1.15 -21.13 5.66
N GLY A 90 -1.05 -21.70 4.45
CA GLY A 90 -0.72 -23.11 4.23
C GLY A 90 -1.92 -24.05 4.14
N PHE A 91 -3.13 -23.61 4.49
CA PHE A 91 -4.36 -24.41 4.42
C PHE A 91 -5.00 -24.34 3.03
N SER A 92 -5.37 -25.49 2.49
CA SER A 92 -5.95 -25.64 1.16
C SER A 92 -7.46 -25.42 1.18
N MET A 93 -7.93 -24.45 0.39
CA MET A 93 -9.35 -24.13 0.26
C MET A 93 -9.90 -24.79 -1.00
N GLY A 94 -10.27 -26.06 -0.89
CA GLY A 94 -10.83 -26.84 -1.98
C GLY A 94 -10.64 -28.34 -1.79
N ARG A 95 -11.22 -29.12 -2.70
CA ARG A 95 -11.14 -30.57 -2.72
C ARG A 95 -11.05 -31.05 -4.17
N LEU A 96 -10.20 -32.03 -4.45
CA LEU A 96 -10.21 -32.74 -5.73
C LEU A 96 -10.38 -34.25 -5.47
N LEU A 97 -10.94 -34.96 -6.46
CA LEU A 97 -11.07 -36.42 -6.42
C LEU A 97 -9.71 -37.13 -6.31
N ALA A 98 -8.65 -36.57 -6.91
CA ALA A 98 -7.31 -37.15 -6.91
C ALA A 98 -6.51 -36.88 -5.62
N GLN A 99 -6.87 -35.83 -4.88
CA GLN A 99 -6.21 -35.43 -3.64
C GLN A 99 -7.28 -34.96 -2.66
N HIS A 100 -7.61 -35.82 -1.71
CA HIS A 100 -8.55 -35.49 -0.65
C HIS A 100 -7.90 -34.60 0.39
N THR A 101 -8.45 -33.39 0.54
CA THR A 101 -8.15 -32.46 1.62
C THR A 101 -9.15 -32.71 2.75
N ASP A 102 -8.66 -32.77 3.99
CA ASP A 102 -9.52 -32.96 5.15
C ASP A 102 -10.43 -31.75 5.37
N TRP A 103 -11.68 -32.00 5.77
CA TRP A 103 -12.63 -30.93 6.09
C TRP A 103 -12.12 -29.99 7.18
N HIS A 104 -11.32 -30.48 8.13
CA HIS A 104 -10.70 -29.61 9.14
C HIS A 104 -9.76 -28.57 8.53
N GLU A 105 -9.01 -28.92 7.48
CA GLU A 105 -8.13 -28.00 6.75
C GLU A 105 -8.95 -26.98 5.96
N ILE A 106 -10.00 -27.43 5.26
CA ILE A 106 -10.87 -26.54 4.50
C ILE A 106 -11.61 -25.56 5.43
N ASN A 107 -12.13 -26.05 6.55
CA ASN A 107 -12.83 -25.23 7.54
C ASN A 107 -11.89 -24.23 8.21
N ALA A 108 -10.63 -24.61 8.46
CA ALA A 108 -9.60 -23.67 8.91
C ALA A 108 -9.31 -22.59 7.86
N ALA A 109 -9.19 -22.97 6.58
CA ALA A 109 -9.00 -22.02 5.48
C ALA A 109 -10.15 -21.01 5.36
N TRP A 110 -11.41 -21.46 5.50
CA TRP A 110 -12.58 -20.58 5.55
C TRP A 110 -12.54 -19.64 6.75
N GLY A 111 -12.06 -20.10 7.89
CA GLY A 111 -11.88 -19.27 9.07
C GLY A 111 -10.85 -18.17 8.89
N GLU A 112 -9.67 -18.51 8.37
CA GLU A 112 -8.62 -17.55 8.03
C GLU A 112 -9.11 -16.54 6.98
N ALA A 113 -9.84 -16.99 5.95
CA ALA A 113 -10.40 -16.11 4.93
C ALA A 113 -11.45 -15.15 5.52
N THR A 114 -12.24 -15.61 6.49
CA THR A 114 -13.23 -14.78 7.20
C THR A 114 -12.56 -13.75 8.08
N LEU A 115 -11.51 -14.14 8.80
CA LEU A 115 -10.72 -13.23 9.63
C LEU A 115 -10.06 -12.14 8.78
N LEU A 116 -9.48 -12.52 7.63
CA LEU A 116 -8.91 -11.57 6.68
C LEU A 116 -9.97 -10.59 6.15
N LEU A 117 -11.15 -11.09 5.78
CA LEU A 117 -12.23 -10.25 5.26
C LEU A 117 -12.69 -9.21 6.31
N GLN A 118 -12.84 -9.65 7.57
CA GLN A 118 -13.14 -8.75 8.67
C GLN A 118 -12.02 -7.73 8.89
N HIS A 119 -10.76 -8.16 8.87
CA HIS A 119 -9.61 -7.28 9.05
C HIS A 119 -9.52 -6.21 7.95
N ILE A 120 -9.79 -6.56 6.69
CA ILE A 120 -9.87 -5.59 5.59
C ILE A 120 -11.01 -4.59 5.85
N ALA A 121 -12.19 -5.07 6.25
CA ALA A 121 -13.32 -4.20 6.54
C ALA A 121 -13.01 -3.22 7.69
N GLU A 122 -12.38 -3.69 8.77
CA GLU A 122 -11.95 -2.85 9.90
C GLU A 122 -10.90 -1.82 9.48
N THR A 123 -9.90 -2.24 8.68
CA THR A 123 -8.85 -1.35 8.15
C THR A 123 -9.44 -0.24 7.28
N LEU A 124 -10.48 -0.55 6.52
CA LEU A 124 -11.18 0.41 5.66
C LEU A 124 -12.30 1.18 6.37
N GLY A 125 -12.64 0.84 7.62
CA GLY A 125 -13.73 1.44 8.37
C GLY A 125 -15.13 1.11 7.82
N VAL A 126 -15.30 -0.03 7.16
CA VAL A 126 -16.57 -0.45 6.56
C VAL A 126 -17.37 -1.30 7.53
N ALA A 127 -18.59 -0.87 7.85
CA ALA A 127 -19.55 -1.67 8.60
C ALA A 127 -20.46 -2.47 7.65
N PHE A 128 -20.56 -3.78 7.86
CA PHE A 128 -21.50 -4.62 7.15
C PHE A 128 -22.91 -4.48 7.74
N HIS A 129 -23.91 -4.17 6.91
CA HIS A 129 -25.27 -3.90 7.37
C HIS A 129 -26.17 -5.15 7.40
N ARG A 130 -25.95 -6.10 6.48
CA ARG A 130 -26.81 -7.31 6.34
C ARG A 130 -26.30 -8.49 7.13
N TYR A 131 -24.98 -8.59 7.28
CA TYR A 131 -24.30 -9.73 7.85
C TYR A 131 -23.19 -9.26 8.79
N ARG A 132 -22.88 -10.08 9.79
CA ARG A 132 -21.74 -9.91 10.68
C ARG A 132 -20.85 -11.15 10.57
N LEU A 133 -19.58 -10.94 10.24
CA LEU A 133 -18.59 -12.00 10.21
C LEU A 133 -18.11 -12.30 11.63
N VAL A 134 -17.99 -13.58 11.98
CA VAL A 134 -17.50 -14.04 13.29
C VAL A 134 -16.42 -15.12 13.05
N PRO A 135 -15.15 -14.74 12.95
CA PRO A 135 -14.04 -15.67 12.78
C PRO A 135 -13.80 -16.43 14.09
N LEU A 136 -13.97 -17.74 14.04
CA LEU A 136 -13.77 -18.68 15.16
C LEU A 136 -12.88 -19.84 14.69
N GLY A 137 -11.82 -19.53 13.93
CA GLY A 137 -10.94 -20.53 13.33
C GLY A 137 -11.72 -21.54 12.49
N ASN A 138 -11.58 -22.83 12.80
CA ASN A 138 -12.27 -23.91 12.09
C ASN A 138 -13.80 -23.96 12.27
N ALA A 139 -14.37 -23.17 13.18
CA ALA A 139 -15.79 -23.12 13.46
C ALA A 139 -16.38 -21.72 13.18
N SER A 140 -15.80 -21.02 12.20
CA SER A 140 -16.23 -19.67 11.82
C SER A 140 -17.69 -19.61 11.38
N LYS A 141 -18.31 -18.44 11.58
CA LYS A 141 -19.74 -18.22 11.35
C LYS A 141 -20.01 -16.87 10.71
N VAL A 142 -21.19 -16.76 10.08
CA VAL A 142 -21.76 -15.50 9.60
C VAL A 142 -23.16 -15.35 10.18
N ILE A 143 -23.44 -14.21 10.79
CA ILE A 143 -24.73 -13.92 11.40
C ILE A 143 -25.48 -12.96 10.50
N ARG A 144 -26.68 -13.33 10.05
CA ARG A 144 -27.60 -12.43 9.35
C ARG A 144 -28.27 -11.50 10.37
N LEU A 145 -28.12 -10.19 10.17
CA LEU A 145 -28.66 -9.16 11.06
C LEU A 145 -30.11 -8.77 10.73
N GLN A 146 -30.62 -9.20 9.58
CA GLN A 146 -32.03 -9.01 9.22
C GLN A 146 -32.91 -9.99 10.03
N ARG A 147 -34.06 -9.52 10.55
CA ARG A 147 -34.98 -10.39 11.30
C ARG A 147 -35.65 -11.43 10.38
N PRO A 148 -35.75 -12.71 10.78
CA PRO A 148 -35.19 -13.32 11.99
C PRO A 148 -33.66 -13.47 11.89
N GLU A 149 -32.97 -13.20 12.99
CA GLU A 149 -31.52 -13.45 13.06
C GLU A 149 -31.25 -14.93 12.82
N MET A 150 -30.36 -15.22 11.88
CA MET A 150 -29.96 -16.57 11.51
C MET A 150 -28.44 -16.67 11.57
N GLU A 151 -27.95 -17.72 12.22
CA GLU A 151 -26.54 -18.09 12.20
C GLU A 151 -26.28 -19.07 11.06
N TYR A 152 -25.34 -18.74 10.19
CA TYR A 152 -24.82 -19.61 9.16
C TYR A 152 -23.41 -20.05 9.54
N HIS A 153 -23.14 -21.34 9.42
CA HIS A 153 -21.85 -21.93 9.71
C HIS A 153 -20.97 -21.84 8.46
N LEU A 154 -19.70 -21.45 8.59
CA LEU A 154 -18.70 -21.50 7.51
C LEU A 154 -17.79 -22.72 7.64
N HIS A 155 -18.28 -23.76 8.34
CA HIS A 155 -17.63 -25.05 8.43
C HIS A 155 -18.57 -26.10 7.83
N GLY A 156 -18.05 -26.89 6.90
CA GLY A 156 -18.81 -27.90 6.18
C GLY A 156 -18.34 -29.32 6.50
N SER A 157 -19.16 -30.28 6.06
CA SER A 157 -18.86 -31.70 5.94
C SER A 157 -19.40 -32.27 4.62
N ASP A 158 -19.11 -33.53 4.32
CA ASP A 158 -19.60 -34.23 3.10
C ASP A 158 -21.13 -34.30 3.01
N GLN A 159 -21.82 -34.09 4.13
CA GLN A 159 -23.29 -34.09 4.21
C GLN A 159 -23.90 -32.76 3.74
N ASP A 160 -23.12 -31.68 3.68
CA ASP A 160 -23.59 -30.32 3.37
C ASP A 160 -23.70 -30.02 1.88
N ALA A 161 -23.57 -31.03 1.03
CA ALA A 161 -23.53 -30.89 -0.42
C ALA A 161 -24.92 -30.67 -1.06
N PHE A 162 -25.69 -29.72 -0.54
CA PHE A 162 -27.00 -29.33 -1.04
C PHE A 162 -27.21 -27.80 -0.93
N PRO A 163 -27.97 -27.17 -1.83
CA PRO A 163 -28.03 -25.70 -1.92
C PRO A 163 -28.46 -24.98 -0.63
N GLU A 164 -29.40 -25.57 0.11
CA GLU A 164 -29.97 -25.00 1.33
C GLU A 164 -29.17 -25.33 2.60
N SER A 165 -27.99 -25.94 2.49
CA SER A 165 -27.14 -26.18 3.67
C SER A 165 -26.76 -24.86 4.31
N PHE A 166 -26.72 -24.83 5.65
CA PHE A 166 -26.19 -23.70 6.42
C PHE A 166 -24.78 -23.31 5.98
N PHE A 167 -23.99 -24.27 5.48
CA PHE A 167 -22.67 -24.01 4.90
C PHE A 167 -22.76 -23.17 3.62
N ASN A 168 -23.61 -23.57 2.68
CA ASN A 168 -23.82 -22.87 1.40
C ASN A 168 -24.46 -21.50 1.60
N LEU A 169 -25.40 -21.37 2.54
CA LEU A 169 -25.96 -20.08 2.94
C LEU A 169 -24.89 -19.18 3.60
N GLY A 170 -23.99 -19.76 4.40
CA GLY A 170 -22.85 -19.07 4.99
C GLY A 170 -21.88 -18.54 3.93
N ILE A 171 -21.53 -19.37 2.95
CA ILE A 171 -20.68 -18.99 1.82
C ILE A 171 -21.30 -17.85 1.02
N ALA A 172 -22.60 -17.94 0.72
CA ALA A 172 -23.30 -16.87 -0.01
C ALA A 172 -23.29 -15.56 0.78
N ALA A 173 -23.56 -15.61 2.09
CA ALA A 173 -23.49 -14.43 2.95
C ALA A 173 -22.07 -13.84 3.05
N TRP A 174 -21.04 -14.70 3.11
CA TRP A 174 -19.63 -14.29 3.08
C TRP A 174 -19.28 -13.62 1.75
N LEU A 175 -19.78 -14.15 0.63
CA LEU A 175 -19.54 -13.60 -0.70
C LEU A 175 -20.25 -12.25 -0.89
N ASP A 176 -21.45 -12.08 -0.34
CA ASP A 176 -22.16 -10.80 -0.29
C ASP A 176 -21.32 -9.73 0.47
N CYS A 177 -20.69 -10.10 1.59
CA CYS A 177 -19.78 -9.19 2.30
C CYS A 177 -18.57 -8.80 1.43
N LEU A 178 -17.98 -9.78 0.71
CA LEU A 178 -16.87 -9.51 -0.21
C LEU A 178 -17.29 -8.55 -1.34
N GLY A 179 -18.46 -8.76 -1.94
CA GLY A 179 -19.02 -7.88 -2.97
C GLY A 179 -19.36 -6.48 -2.46
N HIS A 180 -19.81 -6.37 -1.20
CA HIS A 180 -20.04 -5.06 -0.58
C HIS A 180 -18.72 -4.27 -0.40
N LEU A 181 -17.63 -4.94 -0.02
CA LEU A 181 -16.31 -4.30 0.04
C LEU A 181 -15.81 -3.90 -1.35
N GLU A 182 -16.00 -4.74 -2.37
CA GLU A 182 -15.66 -4.38 -3.74
C GLU A 182 -16.37 -3.09 -4.17
N ALA A 183 -17.68 -3.00 -3.93
CA ALA A 183 -18.46 -1.80 -4.26
C ALA A 183 -17.95 -0.56 -3.52
N TRP A 184 -17.64 -0.69 -2.22
CA TRP A 184 -17.10 0.42 -1.42
C TRP A 184 -15.72 0.89 -1.91
N VAL A 185 -14.88 -0.03 -2.36
CA VAL A 185 -13.57 0.29 -2.96
C VAL A 185 -13.75 0.98 -4.31
N LEU A 186 -14.66 0.49 -5.15
CA LEU A 186 -14.98 1.08 -6.46
C LEU A 186 -15.46 2.52 -6.38
N GLU A 187 -16.21 2.88 -5.33
CA GLU A 187 -16.65 4.26 -5.08
C GLU A 187 -15.48 5.23 -4.83
N ARG A 188 -14.36 4.72 -4.28
CA ARG A 188 -13.16 5.53 -3.95
C ARG A 188 -12.11 5.47 -5.04
N ASP A 189 -11.97 4.32 -5.68
CA ASP A 189 -11.03 4.07 -6.75
C ASP A 189 -11.78 3.46 -7.94
N SER A 190 -12.25 4.33 -8.83
CA SER A 190 -12.97 3.94 -10.03
C SER A 190 -12.15 3.12 -11.02
N SER A 191 -10.82 3.06 -10.85
CA SER A 191 -9.90 2.26 -11.67
C SER A 191 -9.71 0.83 -11.15
N PHE A 192 -9.99 0.60 -9.86
CA PHE A 192 -9.82 -0.70 -9.24
C PHE A 192 -10.84 -1.71 -9.79
N ARG A 193 -10.40 -2.89 -10.19
CA ARG A 193 -11.29 -4.00 -10.58
C ARG A 193 -10.74 -5.29 -10.02
N LEU A 194 -11.63 -6.13 -9.47
CA LEU A 194 -11.24 -7.48 -9.08
C LEU A 194 -10.96 -8.34 -10.32
N PRO A 195 -9.97 -9.26 -10.27
CA PRO A 195 -9.70 -10.17 -11.37
C PRO A 195 -10.89 -11.07 -11.71
N TYR A 196 -11.65 -11.47 -10.70
CA TYR A 196 -12.81 -12.34 -10.86
C TYR A 196 -14.08 -11.62 -10.42
N LYS A 197 -15.05 -11.51 -11.33
CA LYS A 197 -16.33 -10.86 -11.04
C LYS A 197 -17.10 -11.64 -9.98
N ILE A 198 -17.60 -10.94 -8.97
CA ILE A 198 -18.47 -11.51 -7.95
C ILE A 198 -19.93 -11.34 -8.39
N THR A 199 -20.68 -12.43 -8.33
CA THR A 199 -22.15 -12.47 -8.48
C THR A 199 -22.70 -13.27 -7.31
N ALA A 200 -23.98 -13.11 -6.96
CA ALA A 200 -24.65 -13.66 -5.76
C ALA A 200 -24.05 -14.97 -5.19
N THR A 201 -23.82 -15.98 -6.03
CA THR A 201 -23.22 -17.28 -5.61
C THR A 201 -21.98 -17.69 -6.41
N HIS A 202 -21.53 -16.85 -7.34
CA HIS A 202 -20.48 -17.21 -8.31
C HIS A 202 -19.29 -16.25 -8.24
N VAL A 203 -18.09 -16.80 -8.41
CA VAL A 203 -16.85 -16.04 -8.51
C VAL A 203 -16.17 -16.35 -9.85
N GLY A 204 -16.25 -15.40 -10.77
CA GLY A 204 -15.97 -15.63 -12.18
C GLY A 204 -17.05 -16.51 -12.81
N ASN A 205 -16.63 -17.64 -13.39
CA ASN A 205 -17.54 -18.57 -14.09
C ASN A 205 -17.95 -19.78 -13.24
N PHE A 206 -17.51 -19.84 -11.97
CA PHE A 206 -17.71 -21.01 -11.10
C PHE A 206 -18.54 -20.64 -9.88
N SER A 207 -19.43 -21.55 -9.48
CA SER A 207 -20.22 -21.42 -8.25
C SER A 207 -19.32 -21.68 -7.04
N LEU A 208 -19.44 -20.82 -6.02
CA LEU A 208 -18.77 -21.02 -4.73
C LEU A 208 -19.58 -21.94 -3.80
N LEU A 209 -20.80 -22.32 -4.17
CA LEU A 209 -21.60 -23.28 -3.43
C LEU A 209 -21.03 -24.70 -3.59
N PHE A 210 -20.95 -25.43 -2.50
CA PHE A 210 -20.55 -26.82 -2.46
C PHE A 210 -21.71 -27.72 -2.89
N LEU A 211 -21.67 -28.19 -4.15
CA LEU A 211 -22.71 -28.99 -4.80
C LEU A 211 -22.18 -30.31 -5.39
N ARG A 212 -21.12 -30.88 -4.79
CA ARG A 212 -20.40 -32.09 -5.26
C ARG A 212 -19.67 -31.96 -6.60
N ASP A 213 -19.53 -30.74 -7.13
CA ASP A 213 -18.57 -30.43 -8.19
C ASP A 213 -17.27 -29.90 -7.56
N ASP A 214 -16.44 -30.83 -7.09
CA ASP A 214 -15.20 -30.58 -6.38
C ASP A 214 -14.22 -29.72 -7.20
N GLU A 215 -14.15 -29.93 -8.52
CA GLU A 215 -13.23 -29.20 -9.39
C GLU A 215 -13.68 -27.75 -9.60
N ALA A 216 -14.96 -27.52 -9.93
CA ALA A 216 -15.49 -26.17 -10.08
C ALA A 216 -15.43 -25.40 -8.76
N TRP A 217 -15.76 -26.05 -7.64
CA TRP A 217 -15.74 -25.45 -6.32
C TRP A 217 -14.32 -25.05 -5.88
N THR A 218 -13.31 -25.88 -6.18
CA THR A 218 -11.91 -25.55 -5.90
C THR A 218 -11.44 -24.36 -6.73
N LYS A 219 -11.84 -24.27 -8.01
CA LYS A 219 -11.54 -23.11 -8.86
C LYS A 219 -12.23 -21.84 -8.34
N ALA A 220 -13.50 -21.94 -7.93
CA ALA A 220 -14.23 -20.82 -7.33
C ALA A 220 -13.56 -20.32 -6.04
N SER A 221 -13.15 -21.24 -5.17
CA SER A 221 -12.46 -20.93 -3.91
C SER A 221 -11.11 -20.26 -4.15
N LYS A 222 -10.33 -20.75 -5.11
CA LYS A 222 -9.09 -20.09 -5.55
C LYS A 222 -9.33 -18.68 -6.09
N ASN A 223 -10.39 -18.48 -6.88
CA ASN A 223 -10.76 -17.16 -7.40
C ASN A 223 -11.15 -16.21 -6.26
N ALA A 224 -11.91 -16.69 -5.27
CA ALA A 224 -12.30 -15.92 -4.09
C ALA A 224 -11.08 -15.47 -3.25
N LEU A 225 -10.14 -16.39 -2.98
CA LEU A 225 -8.87 -16.05 -2.32
C LEU A 225 -8.04 -15.05 -3.12
N THR A 226 -8.04 -15.17 -4.45
CA THR A 226 -7.35 -14.20 -5.30
C THR A 226 -7.97 -12.82 -5.17
N ASN A 227 -9.31 -12.72 -5.18
CA ASN A 227 -9.99 -11.45 -4.96
C ASN A 227 -9.66 -10.84 -3.58
N LEU A 228 -9.66 -11.64 -2.51
CA LEU A 228 -9.22 -11.19 -1.18
C LEU A 228 -7.80 -10.65 -1.19
N LYS A 229 -6.87 -11.34 -1.87
CA LYS A 229 -5.47 -10.90 -1.98
C LYS A 229 -5.36 -9.53 -2.66
N TRP A 230 -6.18 -9.29 -3.69
CA TRP A 230 -6.22 -8.00 -4.39
C TRP A 230 -6.80 -6.89 -3.51
N LEU A 231 -7.87 -7.18 -2.75
CA LEU A 231 -8.43 -6.23 -1.79
C LEU A 231 -7.43 -5.90 -0.67
N LEU A 232 -6.73 -6.91 -0.14
CA LEU A 232 -5.69 -6.71 0.86
C LEU A 232 -4.54 -5.85 0.34
N ALA A 233 -4.10 -6.09 -0.90
CA ALA A 233 -3.07 -5.28 -1.54
C ALA A 233 -3.54 -3.83 -1.77
N TRP A 234 -4.83 -3.63 -2.04
CA TRP A 234 -5.42 -2.30 -2.17
C TRP A 234 -5.54 -1.58 -0.82
N SER A 235 -6.03 -2.27 0.22
CA SER A 235 -6.18 -1.69 1.57
C SER A 235 -4.84 -1.33 2.22
N ALA A 236 -3.75 -1.97 1.79
CA ALA A 236 -2.38 -1.65 2.21
C ALA A 236 -1.84 -0.34 1.61
N LYS A 237 -2.46 0.17 0.54
CA LYS A 237 -2.04 1.43 -0.06
C LYS A 237 -2.41 2.56 0.91
N PRO A 238 -1.51 3.54 1.14
CA PRO A 238 -1.89 4.74 1.86
C PRO A 238 -3.06 5.40 1.12
N LEU A 239 -4.23 5.45 1.75
CA LEU A 239 -5.32 6.30 1.27
C LEU A 239 -4.77 7.71 1.18
N ALA A 240 -4.74 8.27 -0.03
CA ALA A 240 -4.34 9.66 -0.23
C ALA A 240 -5.28 10.51 0.63
N THR A 241 -4.74 11.06 1.71
CA THR A 241 -5.47 12.00 2.56
C THR A 241 -5.80 13.17 1.65
N PRO A 242 -7.08 13.58 1.48
CA PRO A 242 -7.38 14.79 0.74
C PRO A 242 -6.60 15.92 1.43
N ALA A 243 -5.73 16.58 0.67
CA ALA A 243 -4.96 17.70 1.17
C ALA A 243 -5.93 18.67 1.83
N ALA A 244 -5.76 18.89 3.14
CA ALA A 244 -6.49 19.92 3.84
C ALA A 244 -6.19 21.23 3.12
N THR A 245 -7.18 21.72 2.38
CA THR A 245 -7.15 23.05 1.78
C THR A 245 -7.09 24.04 2.93
N SER A 246 -5.93 24.69 3.03
CA SER A 246 -5.62 25.81 3.93
C SER A 246 -6.64 26.94 3.81
#